data_AF-A0A966BXN9-F1
#
_entry.id   AF-A0A966BXN9-F1
#
_cell.length_a   1.000
_cell.length_b   1.000
_cell.length_c   1.000
_cell.angle_alpha   90.00
_cell.angle_beta   90.00
_cell.angle_gamma   90.00
#
_symmetry.space_group_name_H-M   'P 1'
#
loop_
_entity.id
_entity.type
_entity.pdbx_description
1 polymer ?
#
loop_
_entity_poly.entity_id
_entity_poly.type
_entity_poly.pdbx_seq_one_letter_code
_entity_poly.pdbx_strand_id
1 'polypeptide(L)'
;MYKAILTTILLFLLTGCLQPKPNEMAESIKKAKIGMTKLELKIAMGEPKSFSLLHDTETFTYHLCEEIGNYKVDHKCLRWNNYEVKLVDGKVVSFGLEN
;
A
#
# COMPACT_ATOMS: atom_id res chain seq x y z
N MET A 1 50.07 19.17 8.10
CA MET A 1 49.31 17.98 8.54
C MET A 1 47.92 18.46 8.93
N TYR A 2 47.00 18.51 7.97
CA TYR A 2 45.67 19.09 8.14
C TYR A 2 44.82 18.15 8.99
N LYS A 3 44.36 18.72 10.09
CA LYS A 3 43.56 18.11 11.14
C LYS A 3 42.24 17.60 10.57
N ALA A 4 41.80 16.46 11.11
CA ALA A 4 40.41 16.05 11.32
C ALA A 4 39.47 16.33 10.13
N ILE A 5 39.13 15.33 9.30
CA ILE A 5 38.02 14.39 9.59
C ILE A 5 36.87 15.11 10.31
N LEU A 6 36.51 16.28 9.79
CA LEU A 6 35.30 16.98 10.18
C LEU A 6 34.22 16.51 9.23
N THR A 7 33.32 15.72 9.82
CA THR A 7 31.90 15.71 9.47
C THR A 7 31.54 15.08 8.13
N THR A 8 31.66 13.76 8.12
CA THR A 8 30.69 12.76 7.62
C THR A 8 29.22 13.05 8.05
N ILE A 9 28.73 14.27 7.84
CA ILE A 9 27.35 14.70 8.12
C ILE A 9 26.78 15.30 6.83
N LEU A 10 26.67 14.49 5.78
CA LEU A 10 25.74 14.77 4.68
C LEU A 10 25.45 13.53 3.82
N LEU A 11 25.61 12.33 4.38
CA LEU A 11 25.44 11.08 3.62
C LEU A 11 24.33 10.15 4.16
N PHE A 12 23.62 10.53 5.23
CA PHE A 12 22.67 9.63 5.91
C PHE A 12 21.27 10.20 6.18
N LEU A 13 20.99 11.47 5.84
CA LEU A 13 19.68 12.10 6.10
C LEU A 13 18.87 12.46 4.84
N LEU A 14 19.40 12.14 3.65
CA LEU A 14 18.74 12.34 2.36
C LEU A 14 18.38 11.02 1.65
N THR A 15 18.36 9.89 2.36
CA THR A 15 17.51 8.76 1.97
C THR A 15 16.06 9.12 2.33
N GLY A 16 15.59 10.25 1.80
CA GLY A 16 14.19 10.61 1.79
C GLY A 16 13.44 9.45 1.18
N CYS A 17 12.39 9.03 1.89
CA CYS A 17 11.42 8.01 1.55
C CYS A 17 11.70 7.31 0.22
N LEU A 18 12.10 6.04 0.28
CA LEU A 18 11.67 5.10 -0.75
C LEU A 18 10.15 5.19 -0.79
N GLN A 19 9.61 6.11 -1.59
CA GLN A 19 8.20 6.11 -1.97
C GLN A 19 8.01 4.75 -2.61
N PRO A 20 7.18 3.86 -2.03
CA PRO A 20 6.81 2.63 -2.70
C PRO A 20 6.32 3.04 -4.08
N LYS A 21 6.95 2.53 -5.14
CA LYS A 21 6.52 2.80 -6.51
C LYS A 21 5.01 2.55 -6.57
N PRO A 22 4.21 3.50 -7.07
CA PRO A 22 2.80 3.26 -7.24
C PRO A 22 2.65 2.15 -8.29
N ASN A 23 2.08 1.03 -7.87
CA ASN A 23 1.45 0.02 -8.72
C ASN A 23 2.33 -1.02 -9.44
N GLU A 24 3.48 -1.39 -8.90
CA GLU A 24 4.12 -2.66 -9.32
C GLU A 24 3.77 -3.79 -8.36
N MET A 25 2.91 -4.69 -8.86
CA MET A 25 2.81 -6.12 -8.58
C MET A 25 1.47 -6.59 -7.99
N ALA A 26 0.59 -6.86 -8.95
CA ALA A 26 -0.65 -7.62 -8.88
C ALA A 26 -0.45 -9.11 -8.55
N GLU A 27 0.38 -9.45 -7.57
CA GLU A 27 0.34 -10.79 -6.93
C GLU A 27 -0.26 -10.73 -5.51
N SER A 28 -0.56 -9.54 -5.01
CA SER A 28 -1.20 -9.36 -3.71
C SER A 28 -2.72 -9.45 -3.83
N ILE A 29 -3.21 -10.65 -4.13
CA ILE A 29 -4.60 -11.04 -3.96
C ILE A 29 -5.01 -10.68 -2.52
N LYS A 30 -5.85 -9.65 -2.38
CA LYS A 30 -6.63 -9.24 -1.19
C LYS A 30 -6.05 -9.76 0.15
N LYS A 31 -4.94 -9.18 0.62
CA LYS A 31 -4.27 -9.57 1.88
C LYS A 31 -4.85 -8.90 3.14
N ALA A 32 -5.81 -7.99 2.98
CA ALA A 32 -6.48 -7.34 4.11
C ALA A 32 -7.19 -8.38 4.99
N LYS A 33 -7.09 -8.20 6.32
CA LYS A 33 -7.76 -9.04 7.32
C LYS A 33 -8.39 -8.16 8.39
N ILE A 34 -9.53 -8.62 8.94
CA ILE A 34 -10.20 -7.94 10.05
C ILE A 34 -9.24 -7.85 11.23
N GLY A 35 -9.20 -6.69 11.89
CA GLY A 35 -8.35 -6.41 13.03
C GLY A 35 -6.93 -5.93 12.68
N MET A 36 -6.51 -5.98 11.41
CA MET A 36 -5.23 -5.38 10.99
C MET A 36 -5.21 -3.90 11.31
N THR A 37 -4.09 -3.43 11.83
CA THR A 37 -3.82 -2.00 11.99
C THR A 37 -3.56 -1.33 10.64
N LYS A 38 -3.70 -0.01 10.59
CA LYS A 38 -3.35 0.83 9.43
C LYS A 38 -1.93 0.55 8.89
N LEU A 39 -0.96 0.31 9.76
CA LEU A 39 0.42 0.02 9.35
C LEU A 39 0.54 -1.37 8.72
N GLU A 40 -0.03 -2.40 9.35
CA GLU A 40 -0.03 -3.76 8.82
C GLU A 40 -0.73 -3.84 7.46
N LEU A 41 -1.85 -3.11 7.32
CA LEU A 41 -2.57 -3.01 6.06
C LEU A 41 -1.69 -2.41 4.96
N LYS A 42 -0.99 -1.30 5.22
CA LYS A 42 -0.10 -0.66 4.26
C LYS A 42 1.12 -1.53 3.90
N ILE A 43 1.66 -2.28 4.85
CA ILE A 43 2.73 -3.26 4.58
C ILE A 43 2.21 -4.38 3.68
N ALA A 44 0.98 -4.86 3.91
CA ALA A 44 0.40 -5.98 3.18
C ALA A 44 -0.13 -5.62 1.79
N MET A 45 -0.75 -4.44 1.66
CA MET A 45 -1.49 -4.00 0.46
C MET A 45 -0.77 -2.89 -0.31
N GLY A 46 0.29 -2.29 0.25
CA GLY A 46 0.89 -1.07 -0.27
C GLY A 46 0.12 0.18 0.14
N GLU A 47 0.50 1.30 -0.48
CA GLU A 47 -0.20 2.58 -0.29
C GLU A 47 -1.54 2.58 -1.04
N PRO A 48 -2.63 3.04 -0.41
CA PRO A 48 -3.93 3.14 -1.08
C PRO A 48 -3.89 4.22 -2.17
N LYS A 49 -4.72 4.05 -3.19
CA LYS A 49 -4.93 5.05 -4.26
C LYS A 49 -5.60 6.31 -3.71
N SER A 50 -6.54 6.13 -2.79
CA SER A 50 -7.23 7.24 -2.13
C SER A 50 -7.65 6.89 -0.70
N PHE A 51 -7.94 7.94 0.07
CA PHE A 51 -8.33 7.86 1.46
C PHE A 51 -9.50 8.82 1.71
N SER A 52 -10.48 8.38 2.50
CA SER A 52 -11.53 9.23 3.05
C SER A 52 -11.76 8.93 4.53
N LEU A 53 -12.31 9.90 5.27
CA LEU A 53 -12.66 9.78 6.68
C LEU A 53 -14.06 10.35 6.89
N LEU A 54 -14.97 9.54 7.43
CA LEU A 54 -16.35 9.94 7.73
C LEU A 54 -16.79 9.29 9.04
N HIS A 55 -17.25 10.10 10.01
CA HIS A 55 -17.79 9.64 11.30
C HIS A 55 -16.96 8.50 11.93
N ASP A 56 -15.66 8.77 12.12
CA ASP A 56 -14.67 7.85 12.72
C ASP A 56 -14.36 6.59 11.91
N THR A 57 -14.86 6.51 10.68
CA THR A 57 -14.54 5.44 9.73
C THR A 57 -13.56 5.96 8.67
N GLU A 58 -12.34 5.44 8.69
CA GLU A 58 -11.36 5.61 7.63
C GLU A 58 -11.67 4.63 6.49
N THR A 59 -11.72 5.07 5.23
CA THR A 59 -11.88 4.20 4.06
C THR A 59 -10.67 4.36 3.14
N PHE A 60 -10.01 3.25 2.87
CA PHE A 60 -8.86 3.16 1.98
C PHE A 60 -9.30 2.49 0.69
N THR A 61 -9.13 3.17 -0.44
CA THR A 61 -9.45 2.61 -1.76
C THR A 61 -8.17 2.17 -2.44
N TYR A 62 -8.12 0.91 -2.87
CA TYR A 62 -7.04 0.30 -3.61
C TYR A 62 -7.49 0.03 -5.04
N HIS A 63 -6.60 0.19 -6.00
CA HIS A 63 -6.84 -0.19 -7.39
C HIS A 63 -6.10 -1.50 -7.65
N LEU A 64 -6.82 -2.61 -7.54
CA LEU A 64 -6.25 -3.95 -7.62
C LEU A 64 -6.51 -4.54 -8.99
N CYS A 65 -5.48 -5.17 -9.53
CA CYS A 65 -5.63 -5.97 -10.72
C CYS A 65 -6.14 -7.37 -10.36
N GLU A 66 -7.15 -7.83 -11.07
CA GLU A 66 -7.65 -9.19 -11.03
C GLU A 66 -7.14 -9.94 -12.27
N GLU A 67 -6.36 -10.99 -12.04
CA GLU A 67 -5.98 -11.95 -13.06
C GLU A 67 -7.13 -12.95 -13.26
N ILE A 68 -7.90 -12.76 -14.33
CA ILE A 68 -9.02 -13.64 -14.67
C ILE A 68 -8.49 -14.83 -15.51
N GLY A 69 -8.23 -15.96 -14.85
CA GLY A 69 -8.04 -17.26 -15.50
C GLY A 69 -6.65 -17.90 -15.34
N ASN A 70 -6.56 -19.20 -15.64
CA ASN A 70 -5.33 -20.01 -15.57
C ASN A 70 -4.33 -19.71 -16.70
N TYR A 71 -4.33 -18.50 -17.27
CA TYR A 71 -3.45 -18.16 -18.39
C TYR A 71 -2.10 -17.66 -17.86
N LYS A 72 -1.15 -18.59 -17.75
CA LYS A 72 0.29 -18.33 -17.47
C LYS A 72 1.00 -17.66 -18.66
N VAL A 73 0.35 -16.76 -19.38
CA VAL A 73 0.90 -16.16 -20.60
C VAL A 73 0.71 -14.66 -20.51
N ASP A 74 1.83 -13.99 -20.24
CA ASP A 74 1.99 -12.57 -19.91
C ASP A 74 1.28 -12.14 -18.62
N HIS A 75 2.04 -11.52 -17.70
CA HIS A 75 1.56 -10.78 -16.51
C HIS A 75 0.72 -9.54 -16.88
N LYS A 76 -0.22 -9.68 -17.81
CA LYS A 76 -1.09 -8.61 -18.27
C LYS A 76 -2.28 -8.58 -17.35
N CYS A 77 -2.46 -7.41 -16.72
CA CYS A 77 -3.65 -7.18 -15.95
C CYS A 77 -4.90 -7.29 -16.82
N LEU A 78 -5.79 -8.23 -16.49
CA LEU A 78 -7.00 -8.48 -17.28
C LEU A 78 -8.15 -7.56 -16.85
N ARG A 79 -8.20 -7.16 -15.58
CA ARG A 79 -9.22 -6.24 -15.07
C ARG A 79 -8.70 -5.47 -13.86
N TRP A 80 -8.85 -4.16 -13.86
CA TRP A 80 -8.63 -3.36 -12.66
C TRP A 80 -9.96 -3.11 -11.94
N ASN A 81 -10.00 -3.36 -10.64
CA ASN A 81 -11.16 -3.09 -9.81
C ASN A 81 -10.75 -2.21 -8.63
N ASN A 82 -11.67 -1.36 -8.18
CA ASN A 82 -11.51 -0.66 -6.92
C ASN A 82 -11.91 -1.59 -5.76
N TYR A 83 -11.09 -1.58 -4.72
CA TYR A 83 -11.25 -2.38 -3.52
C TYR A 83 -11.18 -1.49 -2.30
N GLU A 84 -12.23 -1.46 -1.51
CA GLU A 84 -12.31 -0.64 -0.31
C GLU A 84 -11.93 -1.45 0.92
N VAL A 85 -11.23 -0.80 1.85
CA VAL A 85 -10.94 -1.30 3.19
C VAL A 85 -11.39 -0.24 4.18
N LYS A 86 -12.33 -0.58 5.06
CA LYS A 86 -12.82 0.31 6.11
C LYS A 86 -12.12 0.01 7.42
N LEU A 87 -11.66 1.05 8.09
CA LEU A 87 -11.04 1.00 9.40
C LEU A 87 -11.85 1.84 10.39
N VAL A 88 -12.01 1.33 11.60
CA VAL A 88 -12.55 2.05 12.76
C VAL A 88 -11.52 1.93 13.86
N ASP A 89 -11.23 3.03 14.55
CA ASP A 89 -10.15 3.11 15.55
C ASP A 89 -8.79 2.62 15.02
N GLY A 90 -8.51 2.89 13.74
CA GLY A 90 -7.26 2.51 13.07
C GLY A 90 -7.12 1.02 12.77
N LYS A 91 -8.18 0.22 12.93
CA LYS A 91 -8.21 -1.22 12.64
C LYS A 91 -9.24 -1.58 11.58
N VAL A 92 -8.88 -2.50 10.70
CA VAL A 92 -9.76 -2.99 9.63
C VAL A 92 -11.01 -3.67 10.20
N VAL A 93 -12.18 -3.19 9.79
CA VAL A 93 -13.50 -3.74 10.19
C VAL A 93 -14.27 -4.36 9.02
N SER A 94 -13.99 -3.94 7.78
CA SER A 94 -14.56 -4.58 6.59
C SER A 94 -13.71 -4.27 5.36
N PHE A 95 -13.84 -5.09 4.32
CA PHE A 95 -13.20 -4.87 3.03
C PHE A 95 -13.97 -5.58 1.92
N GLY A 96 -13.87 -5.09 0.70
CA GLY A 96 -14.59 -5.64 -0.44
C GLY A 96 -14.35 -4.87 -1.72
N LEU A 97 -14.92 -5.36 -2.82
CA LEU A 97 -15.00 -4.56 -4.05
C LEU A 97 -15.86 -3.32 -3.78
N GLU A 98 -15.47 -2.19 -4.35
CA GLU A 98 -16.32 -1.00 -4.38
C GLU A 98 -17.60 -1.36 -5.18
N ASN A 99 -18.77 -1.21 -4.55
CA ASN A 99 -20.08 -1.50 -5.13
C ASN A 99 -20.63 -0.30 -5.91
#